data_AF-J9DRB0-F1
#
_entry.id   AF-J9DRB0-F1
#
_cell.length_a   1.000
_cell.length_b   1.000
_cell.length_c   1.000
_cell.angle_alpha   90.00
_cell.angle_beta   90.00
_cell.angle_gamma   90.00
#
_symmetry.space_group_name_H-M   'P 1'
#
loop_
_entity.id
_entity.type
_entity.pdbx_description
1 polymer ?
#
loop_
_entity_poly.entity_id
_entity_poly.type
_entity_poly.pdbx_seq_one_letter_code
_entity_poly.pdbx_strand_id
1 'polypeptide(L)' 'PDRIVVGELRGAEAFTFLRAVNPGSISILHADSPAMAPEQIKLIIMQANLSIPPYHITIY' A
#
# COMPACT_ATOMS: atom_id res chain seq x y z
N PRO A 1 3.94 16.30 -7.41
CA PRO A 1 2.50 16.34 -7.76
C PRO A 1 1.75 16.90 -6.56
N ASP A 2 0.83 17.85 -6.75
CA ASP A 2 0.12 18.47 -5.62
C ASP A 2 -0.78 17.46 -4.89
N ARG A 3 -1.32 16.47 -5.60
CA ARG A 3 -2.04 15.30 -5.05
C ARG A 3 -1.84 14.06 -5.93
N ILE A 4 -1.61 12.90 -5.32
CA ILE A 4 -1.46 11.62 -6.02
C ILE A 4 -2.78 10.85 -5.91
N VAL A 5 -3.37 10.50 -7.05
CA VAL A 5 -4.53 9.60 -7.10
C VAL A 5 -4.10 8.34 -7.84
N VAL A 6 -4.15 7.21 -7.14
CA VAL A 6 -4.00 5.89 -7.74
C VAL A 6 -5.38 5.24 -7.72
N GLY A 7 -5.77 4.60 -8.83
CA GLY A 7 -7.09 3.98 -8.91
C GLY A 7 -7.25 2.89 -7.86
N GLU A 8 -6.49 1.80 -8.00
CA GLU A 8 -6.56 0.65 -7.12
C GLU A 8 -5.16 0.06 -6.90
N LEU A 9 -4.84 -0.33 -5.66
CA LEU A 9 -3.60 -1.04 -5.32
C LEU A 9 -3.82 -2.55 -5.42
N ARG A 10 -3.04 -3.21 -6.28
CA ARG A 10 -3.06 -4.66 -6.55
C ARG A 10 -1.68 -5.32 -6.52
N GLY A 11 -0.60 -4.55 -6.66
CA GLY A 11 0.75 -5.10 -6.81
C GLY A 11 1.87 -4.14 -6.39
N ALA A 12 3.00 -4.21 -7.11
CA ALA A 12 4.22 -3.49 -6.78
C ALA A 12 4.09 -1.96 -6.73
N GLU A 13 3.08 -1.40 -7.39
CA GLU A 13 2.74 0.01 -7.32
C GLU A 13 2.35 0.46 -5.91
N ALA A 14 1.88 -0.43 -5.04
CA ALA A 14 1.58 -0.10 -3.64
C ALA A 14 2.82 0.43 -2.90
N PHE A 15 4.00 -0.16 -3.15
CA PHE A 15 5.24 0.31 -2.54
C PHE A 15 5.63 1.70 -3.05
N THR A 16 5.57 1.90 -4.36
CA THR A 16 5.86 3.20 -4.99
C THR A 16 4.88 4.27 -4.54
N PHE A 17 3.60 3.94 -4.41
CA PHE A 17 2.55 4.82 -3.90
C PHE A 17 2.84 5.24 -2.46
N LEU A 18 3.09 4.30 -1.54
CA LEU A 18 3.43 4.61 -0.15
C LEU A 18 4.71 5.44 -0.02
N ARG A 19 5.69 5.23 -0.91
CA ARG A 19 6.93 6.03 -0.95
C ARG A 19 6.70 7.47 -1.37
N ALA A 20 5.67 7.72 -2.19
CA ALA A 20 5.36 9.02 -2.77
C ALA A 20 4.17 9.72 -2.09
N VAL A 21 3.43 9.02 -1.23
CA VAL A 21 2.18 9.49 -0.62
C VAL A 21 2.39 10.80 0.14
N ASN A 22 1.43 11.71 0.00
CA ASN A 22 1.39 13.00 0.67
C ASN A 22 -0.04 13.31 1.15
N PRO A 23 -0.25 14.35 2.00
CA PRO A 23 -1.58 14.73 2.44
C PRO A 23 -2.55 14.98 1.28
N GLY A 24 -3.67 14.24 1.27
CA GLY A 24 -4.68 14.27 0.21
C GLY A 24 -4.35 13.42 -1.02
N SER A 25 -3.34 12.55 -0.92
CA SER A 25 -3.26 11.37 -1.78
C SER A 25 -4.41 10.42 -1.50
N ILE A 26 -4.96 9.80 -2.55
CA ILE A 26 -6.11 8.90 -2.45
C ILE A 26 -5.83 7.65 -3.29
N SER A 27 -6.18 6.49 -2.75
CA SER A 27 -6.22 5.23 -3.49
C SER A 27 -7.33 4.33 -2.97
N ILE A 28 -7.71 3.34 -3.78
CA ILE A 28 -8.66 2.29 -3.41
C ILE A 28 -7.88 1.00 -3.18
N LEU A 29 -8.37 0.17 -2.26
CA LEU A 29 -7.94 -1.21 -2.09
C LEU A 29 -9.12 -2.08 -1.64
N HIS A 30 -9.04 -3.37 -1.91
CA HIS A 30 -9.99 -4.35 -1.38
C HIS A 30 -9.53 -4.86 -0.03
N ALA A 31 -10.38 -4.74 0.99
CA ALA A 31 -10.16 -5.36 2.29
C ALA A 31 -11.51 -5.82 2.86
N ASP A 32 -11.51 -6.93 3.60
CA ASP A 32 -12.75 -7.49 4.17
C ASP A 32 -13.33 -6.61 5.29
N SER A 33 -12.50 -5.72 5.86
CA SER A 33 -12.94 -4.65 6.77
C SER A 33 -11.97 -3.47 6.71
N PRO A 34 -12.39 -2.26 7.13
CA PRO A 34 -11.49 -1.10 7.20
C PRO A 34 -10.27 -1.35 8.10
N ALA A 35 -10.45 -2.13 9.17
CA ALA A 35 -9.37 -2.50 10.08
C ALA A 35 -8.31 -3.41 9.43
N MET A 36 -8.68 -4.16 8.39
CA MET A 36 -7.78 -5.07 7.66
C MET A 36 -7.09 -4.43 6.45
N ALA A 37 -7.43 -3.19 6.11
CA ALA A 37 -6.81 -2.48 4.99
C ALA A 37 -5.27 -2.41 5.13
N PRO A 38 -4.70 -2.14 6.31
CA PRO A 38 -3.25 -2.14 6.49
C PRO A 38 -2.62 -3.52 6.22
N GLU A 39 -3.20 -4.60 6.72
CA GLU A 39 -2.75 -5.98 6.51
C GLU A 39 -2.77 -6.34 5.03
N GLN A 40 -3.79 -5.91 4.30
CA GLN A 40 -3.86 -6.14 2.86
C GLN A 40 -2.74 -5.42 2.12
N ILE A 41 -2.44 -4.17 2.47
CA ILE A 41 -1.33 -3.41 1.88
C ILE A 41 -0.01 -4.15 2.11
N LYS A 42 0.20 -4.69 3.32
CA LYS A 42 1.38 -5.51 3.63
C LYS A 42 1.47 -6.74 2.73
N LEU A 43 0.37 -7.46 2.52
CA LEU A 43 0.33 -8.62 1.63
C LEU A 43 0.67 -8.25 0.18
N ILE A 44 0.10 -7.17 -0.34
CA ILE A 44 0.38 -6.68 -1.70
C ILE A 44 1.88 -6.37 -1.88
N ILE A 45 2.50 -5.69 -0.91
CA ILE A 45 3.93 -5.36 -0.95
C ILE A 45 4.81 -6.61 -0.84
N MET A 46 4.42 -7.59 -0.03
CA MET A 46 5.14 -8.87 0.07
C MET A 46 5.06 -9.67 -1.23
N GLN A 47 3.92 -9.65 -1.92
CA GLN A 47 3.71 -10.34 -3.20
C GLN A 47 4.40 -9.64 -4.38
N ALA A 48 4.71 -8.34 -4.25
CA ALA A 48 5.42 -7.56 -5.26
C ALA A 48 6.89 -7.97 -5.49
N ASN A 49 7.38 -9.02 -4.80
CA ASN A 49 8.73 -9.58 -4.94
C ASN A 49 9.86 -8.55 -4.76
N LEU A 50 9.65 -7.58 -3.87
CA LEU A 50 10.62 -6.51 -3.59
C LEU A 50 11.80 -6.98 -2.72
N SER A 51 11.91 -8.27 -2.41
CA SER A 51 12.90 -8.85 -1.49
C SER A 51 12.93 -8.17 -0.10
N ILE A 52 11.78 -7.65 0.34
CA ILE A 52 11.61 -7.00 1.64
C ILE A 52 11.19 -8.04 2.69
N PRO A 53 11.89 -8.19 3.82
CA PRO A 53 11.49 -9.11 4.87
C PRO A 53 10.17 -8.69 5.54
N PRO A 54 9.30 -9.62 5.98
CA PRO A 54 8.00 -9.29 6.58
C PRO A 54 8.06 -8.41 7.84
N TYR A 55 9.19 -8.44 8.56
CA TYR A 55 9.41 -7.64 9.76
C TYR A 55 9.73 -6.17 9.47
N HIS A 56 10.12 -5.83 8.23
CA HIS A 56 10.32 -4.44 7.79
C HIS A 56 9.00 -3.73 7.45
N ILE A 57 7.89 -4.47 7.34
CA ILE A 57 6.56 -3.93 7.07
C ILE A 57 5.75 -4.00 8.37
N THR A 58 5.87 -2.95 9.18
CA THR A 58 5.21 -2.81 10.48
C THR A 58 4.05 -1.84 10.37
N ILE A 59 2.95 -2.18 11.05
CA ILE A 59 1.75 -1.36 11.17
C ILE A 59 1.62 -1.11 12.68
N TYR A 60 1.60 0.16 13.07
CA TYR A 60 1.52 0.60 14.47
C TYR A 60 0.09 0.93 14.87
#